data_AF-A0A7X9A4G6-F1
#
_entry.id   AF-A0A7X9A4G6-F1
#
_cell.length_a   1.000
_cell.length_b   1.000
_cell.length_c   1.000
_cell.angle_alpha   90.00
_cell.angle_beta   90.00
_cell.angle_gamma   90.00
#
_symmetry.space_group_name_H-M   'P 1'
#
loop_
_entity.id
_entity.type
_entity.pdbx_description
1 polymer ?
#
loop_
_entity_poly.entity_id
_entity_poly.type
_entity_poly.pdbx_seq_one_letter_code
_entity_poly.pdbx_strand_id
1 'polypeptide(L)'
;RIKENISLSYDTVYAQRFMHKLIEKGITREEAYDIIQELSSEAYDLKESLVSLAKQNGYIRTYLTFEDIEDCISEDYYLKHVDYIYNEVLNS
;
A
#
# COMPACT_ATOMS: atom_id res chain seq x y z
N ARG A 1 17.46 -5.68 13.70
CA ARG A 1 16.30 -6.61 13.72
C ARG A 1 14.99 -5.82 13.47
N ILE A 2 14.97 -4.99 12.42
CA ILE A 2 13.83 -4.14 12.03
C ILE A 2 13.51 -4.29 10.54
N LYS A 3 14.51 -4.65 9.72
CA LYS A 3 14.30 -5.07 8.31
C LYS A 3 13.18 -6.11 8.14
N GLU A 4 13.03 -7.03 9.10
CA GLU A 4 11.97 -8.04 9.06
C GLU A 4 10.59 -7.48 9.46
N ASN A 5 10.51 -6.45 10.31
CA ASN A 5 9.23 -5.88 10.77
C ASN A 5 8.51 -5.06 9.69
N ILE A 6 9.26 -4.44 8.77
CA ILE A 6 8.69 -3.75 7.61
C ILE A 6 8.19 -4.79 6.59
N SER A 7 8.94 -5.88 6.37
CA SER A 7 8.44 -7.03 5.62
C SER A 7 7.23 -7.71 6.28
N LEU A 8 7.07 -7.60 7.61
CA LEU A 8 5.91 -8.10 8.36
C LEU A 8 4.66 -7.21 8.24
N SER A 9 4.79 -6.00 7.68
CA SER A 9 3.65 -5.11 7.43
C SER A 9 3.07 -5.30 6.01
N TYR A 10 3.62 -6.23 5.21
CA TYR A 10 3.09 -6.63 3.90
C TYR A 10 2.67 -5.47 2.99
N ASP A 11 3.50 -4.41 2.94
CA ASP A 11 3.26 -3.25 2.06
C ASP A 11 2.00 -2.41 2.41
N THR A 12 1.39 -2.60 3.60
CA THR A 12 0.24 -1.79 4.07
C THR A 12 0.53 -0.31 4.24
N VAL A 13 1.80 0.09 4.31
CA VAL A 13 2.19 1.51 4.28
C VAL A 13 1.77 2.19 2.98
N TYR A 14 1.69 1.44 1.87
CA TYR A 14 1.23 1.98 0.58
C TYR A 14 -0.29 2.05 0.46
N ALA A 15 -1.04 1.44 1.38
CA ALA A 15 -2.51 1.42 1.39
C ALA A 15 -3.10 2.83 1.19
N GLN A 16 -2.56 3.83 1.89
CA GLN A 16 -3.01 5.21 1.78
C GLN A 16 -2.77 5.82 0.39
N ARG A 17 -1.66 5.47 -0.28
CA ARG A 17 -1.37 5.97 -1.64
C ARG A 17 -2.27 5.34 -2.68
N PHE A 18 -2.45 4.02 -2.62
CA PHE A 18 -3.39 3.31 -3.50
C PHE A 18 -4.79 3.88 -3.34
N MET A 19 -5.23 4.13 -2.10
CA MET A 19 -6.50 4.79 -1.82
C MET A 19 -6.60 6.17 -2.49
N HIS A 20 -5.56 7.00 -2.37
CA HIS A 20 -5.53 8.31 -3.02
C HIS A 20 -5.64 8.20 -4.54
N LYS A 21 -4.89 7.28 -5.14
CA LYS A 21 -4.89 7.03 -6.59
C LYS A 21 -6.25 6.53 -7.08
N LEU A 22 -6.91 5.64 -6.32
CA LEU A 22 -8.26 5.17 -6.62
C LEU A 22 -9.26 6.33 -6.61
N ILE A 23 -9.17 7.22 -5.61
CA ILE A 23 -10.01 8.42 -5.53
C ILE A 23 -9.76 9.35 -6.73
N GLU A 24 -8.50 9.56 -7.13
CA GLU A 24 -8.15 10.35 -8.32
C GLU A 24 -8.72 9.76 -9.63
N LYS A 25 -8.85 8.43 -9.71
CA LYS A 25 -9.44 7.73 -10.86
C LYS A 25 -10.97 7.74 -10.86
N GLY A 26 -11.59 8.36 -9.85
CA GLY A 26 -13.04 8.59 -9.78
C GLY A 26 -13.79 7.61 -8.88
N ILE A 27 -13.09 6.77 -8.12
CA ILE A 27 -13.72 5.96 -7.06
C ILE A 27 -14.12 6.86 -5.89
N THR A 28 -15.22 6.50 -5.20
CA THR A 28 -15.60 7.22 -3.99
C THR A 28 -14.62 6.92 -2.85
N ARG A 29 -14.48 7.84 -1.90
CA ARG A 29 -13.57 7.63 -0.76
C ARG A 29 -13.93 6.36 0.01
N GLU A 30 -15.22 6.15 0.29
CA GLU A 30 -15.70 4.98 1.03
C GLU A 30 -15.34 3.68 0.32
N GLU A 31 -15.61 3.56 -0.98
CA GLU A 31 -15.21 2.37 -1.75
C GLU A 31 -13.70 2.18 -1.75
N ALA A 32 -12.91 3.25 -1.92
CA ALA A 32 -11.45 3.16 -1.84
C ALA A 32 -10.98 2.62 -0.48
N TYR A 33 -11.62 3.05 0.62
CA TYR A 33 -11.32 2.56 1.96
C TYR A 33 -11.63 1.06 2.09
N ASP A 34 -12.82 0.63 1.65
CA ASP A 34 -13.25 -0.76 1.76
C ASP A 34 -12.30 -1.70 0.99
N ILE A 35 -12.00 -1.37 -0.27
CA ILE A 35 -11.12 -2.17 -1.14
C ILE A 35 -9.72 -2.29 -0.53
N ILE A 36 -9.18 -1.16 -0.06
CA ILE A 36 -7.82 -1.13 0.46
C ILE A 36 -7.71 -1.86 1.80
N GLN A 37 -8.73 -1.76 2.65
CA GLN A 37 -8.78 -2.55 3.89
C GLN A 37 -8.85 -4.04 3.61
N GLU A 38 -9.69 -4.46 2.65
CA GLU A 38 -9.81 -5.87 2.25
C GLU A 38 -8.48 -6.41 1.72
N LEU A 39 -7.84 -5.70 0.78
CA LEU A 39 -6.53 -6.08 0.26
C LEU A 39 -5.43 -6.07 1.31
N SER A 40 -5.48 -5.13 2.27
CA SER A 40 -4.51 -5.09 3.38
C SER A 40 -4.67 -6.28 4.32
N SER A 41 -5.92 -6.68 4.59
CA SER A 41 -6.21 -7.87 5.38
C SER A 41 -5.75 -9.13 4.64
N GLU A 42 -6.04 -9.24 3.35
CA GLU A 42 -5.65 -10.38 2.52
C GLU A 42 -4.12 -10.49 2.40
N ALA A 43 -3.42 -9.36 2.25
CA ALA A 43 -1.96 -9.29 2.25
C ALA A 43 -1.37 -9.86 3.54
N TYR A 44 -1.99 -9.52 4.68
CA TYR A 44 -1.57 -10.01 5.99
C TYR A 44 -1.81 -11.51 6.17
N ASP A 45 -2.99 -11.99 5.76
CA ASP A 45 -3.39 -13.39 5.91
C ASP A 45 -2.58 -14.32 4.99
N LEU A 46 -2.40 -13.92 3.73
CA LEU A 46 -1.63 -14.67 2.73
C LEU A 46 -0.12 -14.49 2.88
N LYS A 47 0.30 -13.52 3.71
CA LYS A 47 1.69 -13.09 3.84
C LYS A 47 2.30 -12.66 2.51
N GLU A 48 1.47 -12.04 1.67
CA GLU A 48 1.84 -11.53 0.36
C GLU A 48 1.88 -10.01 0.34
N SER A 49 2.63 -9.46 -0.60
CA SER A 49 2.69 -8.02 -0.84
C SER A 49 1.32 -7.48 -1.28
N LEU A 50 0.82 -6.41 -0.65
CA LEU A 50 -0.38 -5.69 -1.09
C LEU A 50 -0.29 -5.28 -2.57
N VAL A 51 0.92 -4.97 -3.06
CA VAL A 51 1.17 -4.63 -4.47
C VAL A 51 0.96 -5.84 -5.37
N SER A 52 1.43 -7.02 -4.96
CA SER A 52 1.21 -8.27 -5.69
C SER A 52 -0.29 -8.56 -5.79
N LEU A 53 -1.01 -8.48 -4.67
CA LEU A 53 -2.45 -8.68 -4.63
C LEU A 53 -3.19 -7.63 -5.47
N ALA A 54 -2.80 -6.36 -5.41
CA ALA A 54 -3.38 -5.30 -6.23
C ALA A 54 -3.18 -5.54 -7.74
N LYS A 55 -2.03 -6.09 -8.16
CA LYS A 55 -1.78 -6.45 -9.57
C LYS A 55 -2.66 -7.63 -10.03
N GLN A 56 -2.99 -8.54 -9.13
CA GLN A 56 -3.81 -9.73 -9.37
C GLN A 56 -5.32 -9.46 -9.22
N ASN A 57 -5.70 -8.47 -8.40
CA ASN A 57 -7.07 -8.14 -8.09
C ASN A 57 -7.75 -7.48 -9.30
N GLY A 58 -8.70 -8.21 -9.90
CA GLY A 58 -9.41 -7.77 -11.09
C GLY A 58 -10.16 -6.46 -10.90
N TYR A 59 -10.66 -6.18 -9.69
CA TYR A 59 -11.37 -4.94 -9.37
C TYR A 59 -10.42 -3.74 -9.38
N ILE A 60 -9.29 -3.81 -8.66
CA ILE A 60 -8.27 -2.74 -8.71
C ILE A 60 -7.80 -2.49 -10.14
N ARG A 61 -7.60 -3.56 -10.91
CA ARG A 61 -7.15 -3.49 -12.30
C ARG A 61 -8.15 -2.84 -13.26
N THR A 62 -9.41 -2.64 -12.84
CA THR A 62 -10.37 -1.83 -13.59
C THR A 62 -10.12 -0.33 -13.47
N TYR A 63 -9.46 0.12 -12.39
CA TYR A 63 -9.19 1.53 -12.11
C TYR A 63 -7.70 1.90 -12.26
N LEU A 64 -6.81 1.01 -11.83
CA LEU A 64 -5.36 1.20 -11.84
C LEU A 64 -4.70 0.29 -12.86
N THR A 65 -3.93 0.89 -13.76
CA THR A 65 -3.03 0.16 -14.66
C THR A 65 -1.82 -0.37 -13.89
N PHE A 66 -1.05 -1.27 -14.51
CA PHE A 66 0.23 -1.69 -13.91
C PHE A 66 1.18 -0.52 -13.65
N GLU A 67 1.18 0.48 -14.54
CA GLU A 67 1.97 1.71 -14.41
C GLU A 67 1.47 2.55 -13.23
N ASP A 68 0.15 2.70 -13.05
CA ASP A 68 -0.40 3.42 -11.89
C ASP A 68 -0.01 2.73 -10.57
N ILE A 69 -0.05 1.39 -10.54
CA ILE A 69 0.35 0.58 -9.40
C ILE A 69 1.85 0.73 -9.13
N GLU A 70 2.65 0.76 -10.19
CA GLU A 70 4.10 0.99 -10.10
C GLU A 70 4.43 2.42 -9.67
N ASP A 71 3.66 3.42 -10.08
CA ASP A 71 3.80 4.80 -9.61
C ASP A 71 3.51 4.93 -8.11
N CYS A 72 2.50 4.20 -7.60
CA CYS A 72 2.17 4.19 -6.18
C CYS A 72 3.33 3.69 -5.30
N ILE A 73 4.24 2.88 -5.87
CA ILE A 73 5.42 2.34 -5.18
C ILE A 73 6.72 3.04 -5.59
N SER A 74 6.79 3.65 -6.77
CA SER A 74 8.02 4.25 -7.32
C SER A 74 8.35 5.58 -6.62
N GLU A 75 7.34 6.39 -6.33
CA GLU A 75 7.51 7.61 -5.53
C GLU A 75 8.02 7.31 -4.11
N ASP A 76 7.82 6.09 -3.63
CA ASP A 76 8.28 5.61 -2.32
C ASP A 76 9.58 4.81 -2.34
N TYR A 77 10.37 4.90 -3.42
CA TYR A 77 11.81 4.68 -3.29
C TYR A 77 12.41 5.52 -2.13
N TYR A 78 11.72 6.61 -1.75
CA TYR A 78 11.98 7.43 -0.56
C TYR A 78 11.71 6.75 0.80
N LEU A 79 10.79 5.79 0.94
CA LEU A 79 10.62 5.04 2.20
C LEU A 79 11.84 4.18 2.55
N LYS A 80 12.69 3.85 1.55
CA LYS A 80 14.03 3.28 1.78
C LYS A 80 14.94 4.22 2.60
N HIS A 81 14.58 5.50 2.71
CA HIS A 81 15.19 6.52 3.58
C HIS A 81 14.34 6.88 4.80
N VAL A 82 13.10 6.40 4.93
CA VAL A 82 12.23 6.62 6.11
C VAL A 82 12.58 5.69 7.29
N ASP A 83 13.70 4.96 7.21
CA ASP A 83 14.47 4.61 8.41
C ASP A 83 14.87 5.86 9.22
N TYR A 84 14.86 7.06 8.62
CA TYR A 84 15.32 8.29 9.28
C TYR A 84 14.24 9.00 10.11
N ILE A 85 12.95 8.88 9.78
CA ILE A 85 11.90 9.73 10.40
C ILE A 85 11.17 9.00 11.55
N TYR A 86 11.11 7.67 11.54
CA TYR A 86 10.37 6.94 12.58
C TYR A 86 11.11 6.81 13.92
N ASN A 87 12.31 7.37 14.05
CA ASN A 87 13.08 7.38 15.29
C ASN A 87 12.65 8.49 16.26
N GLU A 88 11.70 9.36 15.90
CA GLU A 88 11.31 10.52 16.71
C GLU A 88 9.94 10.41 17.40
N VAL A 89 9.13 9.38 17.11
CA VAL A 89 7.74 9.28 17.65
C VAL A 89 7.57 8.18 18.71
N LEU A 90 8.65 7.48 19.10
CA LEU A 90 8.66 6.50 20.19
C LEU A 90 9.56 6.93 21.36
N ASN A 91 9.53 8.21 21.70
CA ASN A 91 9.90 8.69 23.03
C ASN A 91 8.71 9.42 23.66
N SER A 92 7.82 8.66 24.29
CA SER A 92 6.96 9.09 25.40
C SER A 92 6.57 7.87 26.21
#